data_AF-A0A158L591-F1
#
_entry.id   AF-A0A158L591-F1
#
_cell.length_a   1.000
_cell.length_b   1.000
_cell.length_c   1.000
_cell.angle_alpha   90.00
_cell.angle_beta   90.00
_cell.angle_gamma   90.00
#
_symmetry.space_group_name_H-M   'P 1'
#
loop_
_entity.id
_entity.type
_entity.pdbx_description
1 polymer ?
#
loop_
_entity_poly.entity_id
_entity_poly.type
_entity_poly.pdbx_seq_one_letter_code
_entity_poly.pdbx_strand_id
1 'polypeptide(L)'
;MRNKKPFEIIPDSALHMEAKALSLSVAAIRRAQGKQNPADFPVDSPAWHRACLEFANDVLTVLVGRPADRLDDFAAFKLGFESEEADEQALAEERRKKRKGRPF
;
A
#
# COMPACT_ATOMS: atom_id res chain seq x y z
N MET A 1 1.01 0.99 -25.63
CA MET A 1 0.97 0.78 -24.17
C MET A 1 2.32 1.23 -23.61
N ARG A 2 2.38 2.22 -22.70
CA ARG A 2 3.66 2.66 -22.14
C ARG A 2 4.12 1.58 -21.15
N ASN A 3 5.15 0.83 -21.50
CA ASN A 3 5.86 -0.05 -20.59
C ASN A 3 6.52 0.83 -19.51
N LYS A 4 5.80 1.09 -18.41
CA LYS A 4 6.42 1.65 -17.22
C LYS A 4 7.33 0.55 -16.69
N LYS A 5 8.65 0.72 -16.84
CA LYS A 5 9.62 -0.17 -16.20
C LYS A 5 9.26 -0.27 -14.72
N PRO A 6 9.36 -1.46 -14.10
CA PRO A 6 9.20 -1.58 -12.66
C PRO A 6 10.10 -0.56 -11.96
N PHE A 7 9.63 -0.02 -10.84
CA PHE A 7 10.38 0.96 -10.06
C PHE A 7 11.71 0.33 -9.63
N GLU A 8 12.81 0.70 -10.29
CA GLU A 8 14.15 0.24 -9.92
C GLU A 8 14.67 1.12 -8.78
N ILE A 9 14.82 0.54 -7.59
CA ILE A 9 15.56 1.19 -6.51
C ILE A 9 17.05 1.05 -6.86
N ILE A 10 17.61 2.09 -7.46
CA ILE A 10 19.03 2.16 -7.78
C ILE A 10 19.78 2.45 -6.47
N PRO A 11 20.65 1.55 -5.98
CA PRO A 11 21.48 1.81 -4.80
C PRO A 11 22.27 3.11 -4.96
N ASP A 12 22.45 3.82 -3.86
CA ASP A 12 23.10 5.13 -3.76
C ASP A 12 22.59 6.26 -4.68
N SER A 13 21.47 6.06 -5.38
CA SER A 13 20.77 7.15 -6.05
C SER A 13 20.24 8.17 -5.03
N ALA A 14 20.01 9.41 -5.47
CA ALA A 14 19.47 10.47 -4.60
C ALA A 14 18.17 10.02 -3.91
N LEU A 15 17.24 9.41 -4.66
CA LEU A 15 15.99 8.88 -4.13
C LEU A 15 16.21 7.75 -3.10
N HIS A 16 17.15 6.84 -3.35
CA HIS A 16 17.47 5.79 -2.39
C HIS A 16 18.06 6.36 -1.10
N MET A 17 18.95 7.35 -1.20
CA MET A 17 19.55 8.02 -0.05
C MET A 17 18.51 8.81 0.76
N GLU A 18 17.58 9.51 0.10
CA GLU A 18 16.46 10.19 0.75
C GLU A 18 15.55 9.20 1.48
N ALA A 19 15.16 8.10 0.82
CA ALA A 19 14.34 7.05 1.44
C ALA A 19 15.04 6.42 2.65
N LYS A 20 16.36 6.19 2.56
CA LYS A 20 17.18 5.68 3.66
C LYS A 20 17.25 6.67 4.82
N ALA A 21 17.49 7.95 4.53
CA ALA A 21 17.53 9.00 5.56
C ALA A 21 16.19 9.14 6.29
N LEU A 22 15.08 9.10 5.56
CA LEU A 22 13.73 9.09 6.14
C LEU A 22 13.51 7.87 7.05
N SER A 23 13.82 6.67 6.54
CA SER A 23 13.67 5.43 7.31
C SER A 23 14.49 5.46 8.63
N LEU A 24 15.74 5.92 8.58
CA LEU A 24 16.59 6.08 9.76
C LEU A 24 16.01 7.10 10.75
N SER A 25 15.48 8.21 10.24
CA SER A 25 14.87 9.26 11.08
C SER A 25 13.63 8.75 11.81
N VAL A 26 12.75 8.02 11.10
CA VAL A 26 11.56 7.40 11.71
C VAL A 26 11.98 6.36 12.76
N ALA A 27 12.97 5.53 12.46
CA ALA A 27 13.47 4.53 13.42
C ALA A 27 14.02 5.19 14.70
N ALA A 28 14.75 6.30 14.56
CA ALA A 28 15.26 7.06 15.70
C ALA A 28 14.13 7.64 16.56
N ILE A 29 13.11 8.22 15.94
CA ILE A 29 11.94 8.77 16.64
C ILE A 29 11.18 7.64 17.37
N ARG A 30 10.96 6.49 16.71
CA ARG A 30 10.31 5.33 17.35
C ARG A 30 11.06 4.88 18.58
N ARG A 31 12.39 4.78 18.51
CA ARG A 31 13.23 4.43 19.68
C ARG A 31 13.08 5.45 20.80
N ALA A 32 13.09 6.75 20.49
CA ALA A 32 12.90 7.80 21.48
C ALA A 32 11.51 7.74 22.15
N GLN A 33 10.49 7.23 21.44
CA GLN A 33 9.15 6.97 21.98
C GLN A 33 9.03 5.65 22.75
N GLY A 34 10.10 4.86 22.88
CA GLY A 34 10.07 3.53 23.49
C GLY A 34 9.40 2.46 22.60
N LYS A 35 9.16 2.75 21.32
CA LYS A 35 8.60 1.79 20.36
C LYS A 35 9.71 0.94 19.76
N GLN A 36 9.40 -0.34 19.52
CA GLN A 36 10.30 -1.26 18.83
C GLN A 36 10.26 -1.04 17.31
N ASN A 37 11.38 -1.33 16.65
CA ASN A 37 11.53 -1.30 15.20
C ASN A 37 11.52 -2.72 14.64
N PRO A 38 11.26 -2.89 13.33
CA PRO A 38 11.32 -4.19 12.68
C PRO A 38 12.64 -4.93 12.92
N ALA A 39 13.76 -4.20 12.94
CA ALA A 39 15.10 -4.76 13.16
C ALA A 39 15.32 -5.37 14.56
N ASP A 40 14.42 -5.11 15.52
CA ASP A 40 14.51 -5.62 16.89
C ASP A 40 13.88 -7.03 17.03
N PHE A 41 13.32 -7.58 15.94
CA PHE A 41 12.66 -8.90 15.90
C PHE A 41 13.30 -9.82 14.86
N PRO A 42 13.24 -11.15 15.04
CA PRO A 42 13.59 -12.11 14.00
C PRO A 42 12.73 -11.89 12.76
N VAL A 43 13.39 -11.82 11.59
CA VAL A 43 12.72 -11.70 10.29
C VAL A 43 11.68 -12.82 10.13
N ASP A 44 10.55 -12.50 9.51
CA ASP A 44 9.39 -13.35 9.29
C ASP A 44 8.62 -13.82 10.55
N SER A 45 9.04 -13.42 11.75
CA SER A 45 8.22 -13.65 12.95
C SER A 45 6.90 -12.86 12.90
N PRO A 46 5.84 -13.30 13.59
CA PRO A 46 4.60 -12.53 13.69
C PRO A 46 4.82 -11.12 14.27
N ALA A 47 5.74 -10.99 15.22
CA ALA A 47 6.10 -9.71 15.83
C ALA A 47 6.83 -8.80 14.83
N TRP A 48 7.71 -9.35 13.99
CA TRP A 48 8.36 -8.61 12.92
C TRP A 48 7.35 -8.06 11.90
N HIS A 49 6.41 -8.88 11.45
CA HIS A 49 5.34 -8.44 10.54
C HIS A 49 4.52 -7.28 11.12
N ARG A 50 4.14 -7.38 12.40
CA ARG A 50 3.43 -6.30 13.10
C ARG A 50 4.28 -5.02 13.18
N ALA A 51 5.55 -5.14 13.54
CA ALA A 51 6.47 -4.00 13.61
C ALA A 51 6.67 -3.35 12.23
N CYS A 52 6.72 -4.13 11.15
CA CYS A 52 6.77 -3.62 9.77
C CYS A 52 5.55 -2.78 9.42
N LEU A 53 4.34 -3.24 9.76
CA LEU A 53 3.09 -2.51 9.50
C LEU A 53 3.02 -1.20 10.30
N GLU A 54 3.41 -1.24 11.58
CA GLU A 54 3.44 -0.03 12.41
C GLU A 54 4.50 0.96 11.92
N PHE A 55 5.68 0.47 11.52
CA PHE A 55 6.74 1.29 10.96
C PHE A 55 6.32 1.95 9.64
N ALA A 56 5.69 1.20 8.73
CA ALA A 56 5.17 1.72 7.47
C ALA A 56 4.12 2.82 7.71
N ASN A 57 3.25 2.66 8.71
CA ASN A 57 2.30 3.69 9.10
C ASN A 57 2.97 4.97 9.60
N ASP A 58 4.07 4.87 10.36
CA ASP A 58 4.82 6.04 10.79
C ASP A 58 5.47 6.76 9.59
N VAL A 59 6.07 6.02 8.65
CA VAL A 59 6.62 6.60 7.41
C VAL A 59 5.52 7.32 6.60
N LEU A 60 4.37 6.69 6.42
CA LEU A 60 3.22 7.32 5.75
C LEU A 60 2.72 8.56 6.49
N THR A 61 2.80 8.56 7.83
CA THR A 61 2.44 9.73 8.64
C THR A 61 3.36 10.92 8.36
N VAL A 62 4.65 10.67 8.18
CA VAL A 62 5.61 11.73 7.85
C VAL A 62 5.42 12.23 6.42
N LEU A 63 5.13 11.35 5.46
CA LEU A 63 5.01 11.71 4.05
C LEU A 63 3.70 12.39 3.69
N VAL A 64 2.58 11.95 4.27
CA VAL A 64 1.21 12.33 3.84
C VAL A 64 0.43 13.00 4.97
N GLY A 65 0.96 13.05 6.19
CA GLY A 65 0.25 13.58 7.36
C GLY A 65 -0.54 12.52 8.15
N ARG A 66 -1.26 12.98 9.17
CA ARG A 66 -1.99 12.07 10.09
C ARG A 66 -3.12 11.36 9.36
N PRO A 67 -3.53 10.15 9.80
CA PRO A 67 -4.65 9.44 9.20
C PRO A 67 -5.97 10.22 9.18
N ALA A 68 -6.19 11.17 10.10
CA ALA A 68 -7.34 12.09 10.07
C ALA A 68 -7.33 13.04 8.87
N ASP A 69 -6.14 13.33 8.33
CA ASP A 69 -5.91 14.17 7.16
C ASP A 69 -5.81 13.33 5.86
N ARG A 70 -5.88 11.97 5.96
CA ARG A 70 -5.70 11.00 4.85
C ARG A 70 -7.00 10.53 4.18
N LEU A 71 -8.17 10.98 4.63
CA LEU A 71 -9.45 10.42 4.13
C LEU A 71 -9.66 10.64 2.63
N ASP A 72 -8.91 11.53 2.00
CA ASP A 72 -9.10 11.86 0.58
C ASP A 72 -8.20 11.02 -0.36
N ASP A 73 -6.94 10.73 0.01
CA ASP A 73 -5.96 10.14 -0.95
C ASP A 73 -5.86 8.61 -0.89
N PHE A 74 -6.01 7.98 0.28
CA PHE A 74 -5.90 6.51 0.39
C PHE A 74 -7.23 5.79 0.16
N ALA A 75 -8.36 6.49 0.37
CA ALA A 75 -9.67 6.00 -0.04
C ALA A 75 -9.73 5.79 -1.56
N ALA A 76 -9.07 6.64 -2.35
CA ALA A 76 -8.97 6.49 -3.80
C ALA A 76 -8.26 5.18 -4.22
N PHE A 77 -7.24 4.74 -3.47
CA PHE A 77 -6.57 3.46 -3.73
C PHE A 77 -7.47 2.25 -3.40
N LYS A 78 -8.28 2.35 -2.34
CA LYS A 78 -9.23 1.29 -1.95
C LYS A 78 -10.48 1.22 -2.84
N LEU A 79 -11.00 2.37 -3.27
CA LEU A 79 -12.18 2.47 -4.15
C LEU A 79 -11.90 1.96 -5.58
N GLY A 80 -10.63 1.85 -5.99
CA GLY A 80 -10.25 1.19 -7.23
C GLY A 80 -10.39 -0.34 -7.23
N PHE A 81 -10.54 -0.97 -6.05
CA PHE A 81 -10.68 -2.43 -5.91
C PHE A 81 -12.15 -2.88 -5.91
N GLU A 82 -13.09 -2.00 -5.54
CA GLU A 82 -14.53 -2.30 -5.57
C GLU A 82 -15.12 -2.24 -7.00
N SER A 83 -14.39 -1.65 -7.96
CA SER A 83 -14.79 -1.56 -9.38
C SER A 83 -14.78 -2.91 -10.09
N GLU A 84 -13.83 -3.79 -9.77
CA GLU A 84 -13.61 -5.03 -10.53
C GLU A 84 -14.74 -6.05 -10.29
N GLU A 85 -15.22 -6.16 -9.05
CA GLU A 85 -16.37 -7.02 -8.71
C GLU A 85 -17.69 -6.49 -9.29
N ALA A 86 -17.87 -5.17 -9.33
CA ALA A 86 -19.06 -4.55 -9.92
C ALA A 86 -19.12 -4.76 -11.45
N ASP A 87 -17.96 -4.65 -12.12
CA ASP A 87 -17.83 -4.88 -13.56
C ASP A 87 -18.03 -6.37 -13.91
N GLU A 88 -17.51 -7.29 -13.10
CA GLU A 88 -17.74 -8.73 -13.26
C GLU A 88 -19.21 -9.12 -13.08
N GLN A 89 -19.89 -8.53 -12.10
CA GLN A 89 -21.33 -8.75 -11.88
C GLN A 89 -22.17 -8.21 -13.04
N ALA A 90 -21.84 -7.01 -13.55
CA ALA A 90 -22.51 -6.43 -14.72
C ALA A 90 -22.31 -7.30 -15.98
N LEU A 91 -21.11 -7.80 -16.21
CA LEU A 91 -20.80 -8.75 -17.30
C LEU A 91 -21.53 -10.09 -17.14
N ALA A 92 -21.64 -10.61 -15.91
CA ALA A 92 -22.36 -11.84 -15.62
C ALA A 92 -23.87 -11.70 -15.88
N GLU A 93 -24.47 -10.56 -15.50
CA GLU A 93 -25.87 -10.25 -15.81
C GLU A 93 -26.12 -10.10 -17.31
N GLU A 94 -25.25 -9.39 -18.04
CA GLU A 94 -25.28 -9.24 -19.49
C GLU A 94 -25.28 -10.62 -20.19
N ARG A 95 -24.39 -11.52 -19.78
CA ARG A 95 -24.30 -12.89 -20.30
C ARG A 95 -25.56 -13.71 -19.99
N ARG A 96 -26.15 -13.52 -18.81
CA ARG A 96 -27.39 -14.19 -18.40
C ARG A 96 -28.60 -13.71 -19.21
N LYS A 97 -28.69 -12.41 -19.51
CA LYS A 97 -29.74 -11.82 -20.38
C LYS A 97 -29.61 -12.33 -21.81
N LYS A 98 -28.39 -12.38 -22.38
CA LYS A 98 -28.14 -12.92 -23.73
C LYS A 98 -28.46 -14.41 -23.87
N ARG A 99 -28.33 -15.21 -22.81
CA ARG A 99 -28.72 -16.63 -22.79
C ARG A 99 -30.25 -16.86 -22.72
N LYS A 100 -31.01 -15.91 -22.16
CA LYS A 100 -32.48 -15.99 -22.08
C LYS A 100 -33.20 -15.40 -23.29
N GLY A 101 -32.51 -14.66 -24.15
CA GLY A 101 -33.08 -13.95 -25.30
C GLY A 101 -32.96 -14.67 -26.65
N ARG A 102 -32.63 -15.96 -26.69
CA ARG A 102 -32.59 -16.73 -27.95
C ARG A 102 -33.83 -17.63 -28.02
N PRO A 103 -34.94 -17.21 -28.64
CA PRO A 103 -36.01 -18.14 -28.99
C PRO A 103 -35.51 -19.04 -30.13
N PHE A 104 -35.95 -20.30 -30.12
CA PHE A 104 -35.84 -21.20 -31.27
C PHE A 104 -36.76 -20.72 -32.40
#